data_AF-A0AAJ1FFK6-F1
#
_entry.id   AF-A0AAJ1FFK6-F1
#
_cell.length_a   1.000
_cell.length_b   1.000
_cell.length_c   1.000
_cell.angle_alpha   90.00
_cell.angle_beta   90.00
_cell.angle_gamma   90.00
#
_symmetry.space_group_name_H-M   'P 1'
#
loop_
_entity.id
_entity.type
_entity.pdbx_description
1 polymer ?
#
loop_
_entity_poly.entity_id
_entity_poly.type
_entity_poly.pdbx_seq_one_letter_code
_entity_poly.pdbx_strand_id
1 'polypeptide(L)'
;MIDVNDFKQEVECIYKDEKYSVRDNGAIFRHPRDGKRPRKYDNFWTFGKANDKHGYMEIASVRVHIIVATAFHGTKPTKEYVVDHIDTNRRNNRPNNLRWVTRLENALENPITRKRIIMRCGSIEAFLANPSLLRENDVTPDFSWMRTVTDAEAQVSKERLLAWAESDKQASGGALGEWVYGRQPISQNDGRLSSADEIDKLQSDSLNGWGQIQTLANERPVEQEHRKRNIMLSLTPGAAQEIYFYNDKPNEYPCTPQEYNGDPLTAYAANLTENAVFWRNNNGDREYVVAKYGFSEDRNSLFIMTKSAYVWRDQDDGDSIAVPITNLSKDEFSEDELNYQLGEVVYEDNLFVHKRVETGFMPKEYLEEIFDECIGKKKKKIDEN
;
A
#
# COMPACT_ATOMS: atom_id res chain seq x y z
N MET A 1 -16.74 -16.20 -11.01
CA MET A 1 -16.41 -14.99 -11.80
C MET A 1 -17.64 -14.09 -11.74
N ILE A 2 -17.50 -12.79 -11.50
CA ILE A 2 -18.65 -11.89 -11.37
C ILE A 2 -19.24 -11.65 -12.74
N ASP A 3 -20.55 -11.87 -12.88
CA ASP A 3 -21.25 -11.70 -14.14
C ASP A 3 -21.55 -10.21 -14.37
N VAL A 4 -21.13 -9.70 -15.53
CA VAL A 4 -21.47 -8.35 -15.96
C VAL A 4 -22.98 -8.16 -16.15
N ASN A 5 -23.72 -9.25 -16.33
CA ASN A 5 -25.17 -9.27 -16.52
C ASN A 5 -25.98 -9.43 -15.22
N ASP A 6 -25.31 -9.55 -14.07
CA ASP A 6 -25.96 -9.47 -12.76
C ASP A 6 -26.10 -8.00 -12.34
N PHE A 7 -27.15 -7.33 -12.82
CA PHE A 7 -27.46 -5.92 -12.57
C PHE A 7 -28.97 -5.70 -12.51
N LYS A 8 -29.41 -4.59 -11.90
CA LYS A 8 -30.85 -4.20 -11.85
C LYS A 8 -31.13 -2.91 -12.60
N GLN A 9 -30.16 -2.02 -12.68
CA GLN A 9 -30.29 -0.73 -13.35
C GLN A 9 -29.16 -0.52 -14.36
N GLU A 10 -29.52 0.09 -15.48
CA GLU A 10 -28.60 0.56 -16.51
C GLU A 10 -28.95 2.00 -16.87
N VAL A 11 -27.94 2.86 -16.96
CA VAL A 11 -28.07 4.28 -17.28
C VAL A 11 -27.03 4.69 -18.32
N GLU A 12 -27.33 5.71 -19.10
CA GLU A 12 -26.37 6.29 -20.05
C GLU A 12 -25.72 7.55 -19.47
N CYS A 13 -24.45 7.77 -19.79
CA CYS A 13 -23.77 9.04 -19.49
C CYS A 13 -22.80 9.45 -20.60
N ILE A 14 -22.47 10.75 -20.62
CA ILE A 14 -21.37 11.29 -21.43
C ILE A 14 -20.24 11.70 -20.48
N TYR A 15 -19.04 11.22 -20.76
CA TYR A 15 -17.84 11.61 -20.01
C TYR A 15 -16.66 11.77 -20.96
N LYS A 16 -15.99 12.94 -20.91
CA LYS A 16 -14.88 13.30 -21.83
C LYS A 16 -15.21 13.05 -23.30
N ASP A 17 -16.37 13.52 -23.76
CA ASP A 17 -16.87 13.40 -25.14
C ASP A 17 -17.08 11.95 -25.63
N GLU A 18 -17.09 10.97 -24.72
CA GLU A 18 -17.39 9.58 -25.00
C GLU A 18 -18.74 9.21 -24.37
N LYS A 19 -19.54 8.42 -25.11
CA LYS A 19 -20.83 7.91 -24.62
C LYS A 19 -20.64 6.55 -23.96
N TYR A 20 -21.23 6.37 -22.79
CA TYR A 20 -21.19 5.11 -22.03
C TYR A 20 -22.61 4.66 -21.64
N SER A 21 -22.83 3.34 -21.64
CA SER A 21 -23.86 2.71 -20.81
C SER A 21 -23.20 2.13 -19.56
N VAL A 22 -23.85 2.27 -18.41
CA VAL A 22 -23.30 1.92 -17.10
C VAL A 22 -24.34 1.15 -16.30
N ARG A 23 -23.92 0.04 -15.70
CA ARG A 23 -24.76 -0.81 -14.84
C ARG A 23 -24.50 -0.56 -13.36
N ASP A 24 -25.50 -0.81 -12.53
CA ASP A 24 -25.40 -0.65 -11.06
C ASP A 24 -24.49 -1.66 -10.37
N ASN A 25 -24.03 -2.69 -11.08
CA ASN A 25 -22.94 -3.56 -10.63
C ASN A 25 -21.54 -2.97 -10.90
N GLY A 26 -21.44 -1.79 -11.53
CA GLY A 26 -20.19 -1.11 -11.88
C GLY A 26 -19.59 -1.51 -13.23
N ALA A 27 -20.29 -2.33 -14.03
CA ALA A 27 -19.89 -2.62 -15.41
C ALA A 27 -20.19 -1.44 -16.33
N ILE A 28 -19.33 -1.22 -17.32
CA ILE A 28 -19.45 -0.17 -18.31
C ILE A 28 -19.37 -0.72 -19.72
N PHE A 29 -20.03 -0.03 -20.64
CA PHE A 29 -20.00 -0.27 -22.08
C PHE A 29 -19.70 1.05 -22.77
N ARG A 30 -18.57 1.13 -23.49
CA ARG A 30 -18.23 2.32 -24.27
C ARG A 30 -18.80 2.20 -25.67
N HIS A 31 -19.59 3.19 -26.07
CA HIS A 31 -20.15 3.25 -27.42
C HIS A 31 -19.12 3.76 -28.43
N PRO A 32 -19.17 3.30 -29.68
CA PRO A 32 -18.37 3.87 -30.75
C PRO A 32 -18.80 5.32 -31.02
N ARG A 33 -17.84 6.13 -31.46
CA ARG A 33 -18.14 7.50 -31.89
C ARG A 33 -19.01 7.48 -33.15
N ASP A 34 -19.93 8.44 -33.26
CA ASP A 34 -20.87 8.48 -34.38
C ASP A 34 -20.15 8.57 -35.73
N GLY A 35 -20.59 7.75 -36.68
CA GLY A 35 -19.96 7.60 -38.00
C GLY A 35 -18.50 7.11 -38.01
N LYS A 36 -17.94 6.65 -36.89
CA LYS A 36 -16.57 6.13 -36.80
C LYS A 36 -16.55 4.61 -36.61
N ARG A 37 -15.47 3.97 -37.05
CA ARG A 37 -15.23 2.55 -36.80
C ARG A 37 -15.07 2.28 -35.30
N PRO A 38 -15.67 1.21 -34.75
CA PRO A 38 -15.44 0.81 -33.37
C PRO A 38 -13.96 0.60 -33.06
N ARG A 39 -13.52 1.07 -31.89
CA ARG A 39 -12.17 0.86 -31.37
C ARG A 39 -12.10 -0.40 -30.52
N LYS A 40 -10.88 -0.78 -30.13
CA LYS A 40 -10.58 -1.97 -29.32
C LYS A 40 -11.46 -2.12 -28.06
N TYR A 41 -11.79 -1.02 -27.39
CA TYR A 41 -12.54 -1.01 -26.14
C TYR A 41 -14.01 -0.57 -26.31
N ASP A 42 -14.52 -0.56 -27.53
CA ASP A 42 -15.92 -0.23 -27.82
C ASP A 42 -16.73 -1.54 -27.94
N ASN A 43 -18.05 -1.45 -27.74
CA ASN A 43 -19.01 -2.52 -28.01
C ASN A 43 -18.95 -3.80 -27.14
N PHE A 44 -18.49 -3.70 -25.89
CA PHE A 44 -18.64 -4.79 -24.93
C PHE A 44 -18.74 -4.29 -23.48
N TRP A 45 -19.34 -5.12 -22.64
CA TRP A 45 -19.45 -4.89 -21.19
C TRP A 45 -18.19 -5.32 -20.47
N THR A 46 -17.69 -4.48 -19.57
CA THR A 46 -16.50 -4.79 -18.76
C THR A 46 -16.50 -4.03 -17.44
N PHE A 47 -15.84 -4.60 -16.43
CA PHE A 47 -15.47 -3.88 -15.21
C PHE A 47 -14.16 -3.07 -15.38
N GLY A 48 -13.55 -3.10 -16.57
CA GLY A 48 -12.25 -2.52 -16.86
C GLY A 48 -11.10 -3.47 -16.51
N LYS A 49 -9.87 -2.98 -16.68
CA LYS A 49 -8.64 -3.67 -16.26
C LYS A 49 -8.08 -2.98 -15.01
N ALA A 50 -7.68 -3.77 -14.01
CA ALA A 50 -6.99 -3.23 -12.84
C ALA A 50 -5.64 -2.63 -13.25
N ASN A 51 -5.31 -1.47 -12.70
CA ASN A 51 -4.01 -0.83 -12.86
C ASN A 51 -3.21 -1.03 -11.57
N ASP A 52 -2.03 -1.65 -11.68
CA ASP A 52 -1.23 -2.03 -10.51
C ASP A 52 -0.54 -0.84 -9.83
N LYS A 53 -0.44 0.33 -10.48
CA LYS A 53 0.15 1.53 -9.89
C LYS A 53 -0.79 2.21 -8.89
N HIS A 54 -2.09 2.20 -9.15
CA HIS A 54 -3.08 2.92 -8.34
C HIS A 54 -4.31 2.09 -7.96
N GLY A 55 -4.38 0.81 -8.28
CA GLY A 55 -5.45 -0.11 -7.86
C GLY A 55 -6.81 0.06 -8.54
N TYR A 56 -7.09 1.23 -9.12
CA TYR A 56 -8.33 1.50 -9.85
C TYR A 56 -8.47 0.67 -11.12
N MET A 57 -9.74 0.42 -11.49
CA MET A 57 -10.12 -0.17 -12.77
C MET A 57 -10.15 0.90 -13.87
N GLU A 58 -9.67 0.54 -15.06
CA GLU A 58 -9.61 1.45 -16.21
C GLU A 58 -10.11 0.82 -17.52
N ILE A 59 -10.71 1.66 -18.38
CA ILE A 59 -10.98 1.37 -19.78
C ILE A 59 -10.27 2.43 -20.63
N ALA A 60 -9.35 2.02 -21.50
CA ALA A 60 -8.59 2.94 -22.34
C ALA A 60 -8.00 4.14 -21.55
N SER A 61 -7.37 3.87 -20.40
CA SER A 61 -6.78 4.87 -19.48
C SER A 61 -7.80 5.84 -18.85
N VAL A 62 -9.09 5.49 -18.87
CA VAL A 62 -10.15 6.22 -18.16
C VAL A 62 -10.60 5.41 -16.95
N ARG A 63 -10.57 6.03 -15.76
CA ARG A 63 -10.96 5.40 -14.50
C ARG A 63 -12.46 5.07 -14.49
N VAL A 64 -12.78 3.80 -14.28
CA VAL A 64 -14.17 3.27 -14.34
C VAL A 64 -15.05 3.91 -13.28
N HIS A 65 -14.58 4.04 -12.05
CA HIS A 65 -15.37 4.63 -10.96
C HIS A 65 -15.85 6.06 -11.25
N ILE A 66 -15.10 6.85 -12.03
CA ILE A 66 -15.51 8.21 -12.42
C ILE A 66 -16.68 8.16 -13.39
N ILE A 67 -16.62 7.24 -14.36
CA ILE A 67 -17.71 7.02 -15.33
C ILE A 67 -18.97 6.59 -14.57
N VAL A 68 -18.84 5.65 -13.62
CA VAL A 68 -19.96 5.17 -12.82
C VAL A 68 -20.54 6.28 -11.93
N ALA A 69 -19.70 7.01 -11.20
CA ALA A 69 -20.15 8.13 -10.38
C ALA A 69 -20.83 9.22 -11.23
N THR A 70 -20.29 9.52 -12.42
CA THR A 70 -20.92 10.48 -13.34
C THR A 70 -22.30 10.03 -13.79
N ALA A 71 -22.49 8.73 -14.03
CA ALA A 71 -23.75 8.19 -14.51
C ALA A 71 -24.86 8.14 -13.45
N PHE A 72 -24.52 7.75 -12.22
CA PHE A 72 -25.50 7.55 -11.15
C PHE A 72 -25.63 8.73 -10.18
N HIS A 73 -24.56 9.51 -9.98
CA HIS A 73 -24.53 10.63 -9.03
C HIS A 73 -24.43 11.99 -9.73
N GLY A 74 -24.49 12.00 -11.07
CA GLY A 74 -24.31 13.19 -11.89
C GLY A 74 -22.85 13.63 -12.01
N THR A 75 -22.66 14.66 -12.82
CA THR A 75 -21.32 15.22 -13.09
C THR A 75 -20.68 15.74 -11.81
N LYS A 76 -19.36 15.56 -11.73
CA LYS A 76 -18.51 16.14 -10.70
C LYS A 76 -18.88 17.61 -10.40
N PRO A 77 -19.25 17.97 -9.16
CA PRO A 77 -19.76 19.31 -8.84
C PRO A 77 -18.75 20.43 -9.09
N THR A 78 -17.51 20.27 -8.59
CA THR A 78 -16.40 21.22 -8.81
C THR A 78 -15.10 20.47 -9.02
N LYS A 79 -14.06 21.13 -9.55
CA LYS A 79 -12.74 20.53 -9.82
C LYS A 79 -12.06 19.89 -8.59
N GLU A 80 -12.45 20.29 -7.38
CA GLU A 80 -11.86 19.83 -6.11
C GLU A 80 -12.42 18.48 -5.65
N TYR A 81 -13.61 18.12 -6.12
CA TYR A 81 -14.25 16.84 -5.77
C TYR A 81 -13.48 15.66 -6.37
N VAL A 82 -13.43 14.57 -5.65
CA VAL A 82 -12.90 13.28 -6.07
C VAL A 82 -13.96 12.23 -5.79
N VAL A 83 -13.84 11.06 -6.41
CA VAL A 83 -14.71 9.92 -6.09
C VAL A 83 -14.10 9.18 -4.91
N ASP A 84 -14.86 9.09 -3.82
CA ASP A 84 -14.56 8.22 -2.68
C ASP A 84 -15.21 6.85 -2.90
N HIS A 85 -14.44 5.80 -2.61
CA HIS A 85 -14.92 4.43 -2.47
C HIS A 85 -15.19 4.23 -0.98
N ILE A 86 -16.46 4.16 -0.59
CA ILE A 86 -16.87 4.14 0.82
C ILE A 86 -16.21 2.97 1.56
N ASP A 87 -16.12 1.80 0.93
CA ASP A 87 -15.43 0.61 1.47
C ASP A 87 -13.90 0.61 1.28
N THR A 88 -13.32 1.63 0.67
CA THR A 88 -11.90 1.75 0.29
C THR A 88 -11.37 0.70 -0.70
N ASN A 89 -12.24 -0.14 -1.26
CA ASN A 89 -11.90 -1.10 -2.31
C ASN A 89 -12.06 -0.44 -3.69
N ARG A 90 -10.94 -0.04 -4.30
CA ARG A 90 -10.90 0.65 -5.60
C ARG A 90 -11.41 -0.17 -6.78
N ARG A 91 -11.70 -1.46 -6.57
CA ARG A 91 -12.24 -2.39 -7.56
C ARG A 91 -13.73 -2.68 -7.36
N ASN A 92 -14.34 -2.17 -6.28
CA ASN A 92 -15.79 -2.15 -6.08
C ASN A 92 -16.40 -0.84 -6.62
N ASN A 93 -16.76 -0.84 -7.91
CA ASN A 93 -17.30 0.34 -8.57
C ASN A 93 -18.84 0.42 -8.55
N ARG A 94 -19.52 -0.27 -7.63
CA ARG A 94 -20.98 -0.16 -7.50
C ARG A 94 -21.37 1.27 -7.10
N PRO A 95 -22.41 1.89 -7.69
CA PRO A 95 -22.76 3.29 -7.40
C PRO A 95 -23.01 3.58 -5.93
N ASN A 96 -23.64 2.66 -5.20
CA ASN A 96 -23.88 2.78 -3.75
C ASN A 96 -22.60 2.77 -2.90
N ASN A 97 -21.46 2.38 -3.48
CA ASN A 97 -20.13 2.44 -2.87
C ASN A 97 -19.35 3.71 -3.27
N LEU A 98 -19.88 4.52 -4.19
CA LEU A 98 -19.21 5.71 -4.70
C LEU A 98 -19.91 6.98 -4.23
N ARG A 99 -19.14 8.03 -3.95
CA ARG A 99 -19.67 9.39 -3.71
C ARG A 99 -18.68 10.46 -4.14
N TRP A 100 -19.20 11.63 -4.53
CA TRP A 100 -18.37 12.81 -4.74
C TRP A 100 -18.08 13.47 -3.38
N VAL A 101 -16.80 13.59 -3.04
CA VAL A 101 -16.34 14.32 -1.84
C VAL A 101 -15.07 15.11 -2.16
N THR A 102 -14.75 16.14 -1.39
CA THR A 102 -13.41 16.73 -1.40
C THR A 102 -12.41 15.78 -0.72
N ARG A 103 -11.11 16.01 -0.94
CA ARG A 103 -10.05 15.22 -0.25
C ARG A 103 -10.14 15.36 1.28
N LEU A 104 -10.51 16.55 1.76
CA LEU A 104 -10.68 16.83 3.18
C LEU A 104 -11.92 16.12 3.75
N GLU A 105 -13.06 16.23 3.07
CA GLU A 105 -14.28 15.50 3.45
C GLU A 105 -14.03 13.99 3.51
N ASN A 106 -13.32 13.42 2.53
CA ASN A 106 -12.96 12.00 2.57
C ASN A 106 -12.14 11.65 3.83
N ALA A 107 -11.12 12.46 4.15
CA ALA A 107 -10.26 12.24 5.31
C ALA A 107 -11.02 12.31 6.65
N LEU A 108 -12.04 13.18 6.73
CA LEU A 108 -12.81 13.41 7.95
C LEU A 108 -14.01 12.48 8.10
N GLU A 109 -14.72 12.19 7.01
CA GLU A 109 -16.04 11.53 7.05
C GLU A 109 -16.01 10.04 6.72
N ASN A 110 -15.03 9.53 5.96
CA ASN A 110 -14.92 8.10 5.71
C ASN A 110 -14.25 7.42 6.92
N PRO A 111 -14.95 6.60 7.73
CA PRO A 111 -14.38 6.05 8.96
C PRO A 111 -13.16 5.16 8.71
N ILE A 112 -13.16 4.41 7.60
CA ILE A 112 -12.08 3.50 7.22
C ILE A 112 -10.85 4.31 6.81
N THR A 113 -11.04 5.34 5.98
CA THR A 113 -9.97 6.28 5.61
C THR A 113 -9.43 6.99 6.85
N ARG A 114 -10.31 7.53 7.69
CA ARG A 114 -9.95 8.23 8.92
C ARG A 114 -9.15 7.35 9.88
N LYS A 115 -9.57 6.08 10.09
CA LYS A 115 -8.82 5.13 10.93
C LYS A 115 -7.42 4.90 10.39
N ARG A 116 -7.27 4.71 9.07
CA ARG A 116 -5.94 4.58 8.42
C ARG A 116 -5.08 5.83 8.61
N ILE A 117 -5.68 7.02 8.47
CA ILE A 117 -4.98 8.29 8.72
C ILE A 117 -4.50 8.36 10.17
N ILE A 118 -5.36 8.08 11.15
CA ILE A 118 -5.01 8.08 12.58
C ILE A 118 -3.90 7.07 12.86
N MET A 119 -3.99 5.86 12.32
CA MET A 119 -2.93 4.85 12.46
C MET A 119 -1.61 5.31 11.86
N ARG A 120 -1.63 6.13 10.80
CA ARG A 120 -0.41 6.60 10.13
C ARG A 120 0.18 7.87 10.72
N CYS A 121 -0.68 8.81 11.11
CA CYS A 121 -0.32 10.17 11.52
C CYS A 121 -0.45 10.36 13.04
N GLY A 122 -0.88 9.34 13.80
CA GLY A 122 -1.16 9.42 15.24
C GLY A 122 -2.53 10.02 15.56
N SER A 123 -2.94 11.09 14.86
CA SER A 123 -4.27 11.69 15.00
C SER A 123 -4.72 12.37 13.71
N ILE A 124 -6.01 12.77 13.68
CA ILE A 124 -6.53 13.54 12.55
C ILE A 124 -5.99 14.98 12.59
N GLU A 125 -5.78 15.54 13.80
CA GLU A 125 -5.22 16.87 14.01
C GLU A 125 -3.78 16.93 13.51
N ALA A 126 -2.97 15.90 13.76
CA ALA A 126 -1.62 15.78 13.23
C ALA A 126 -1.61 15.76 11.69
N PHE A 127 -2.53 15.01 11.08
CA PHE A 127 -2.73 15.02 9.63
C PHE A 127 -3.14 16.40 9.09
N LEU A 128 -4.05 17.10 9.74
CA LEU A 128 -4.46 18.45 9.31
C LEU A 128 -3.33 19.47 9.46
N ALA A 129 -2.49 19.33 10.48
CA ALA A 129 -1.32 20.18 10.70
C ALA A 129 -0.20 19.91 9.68
N ASN A 130 0.02 18.64 9.33
CA ASN A 130 0.98 18.25 8.28
C ASN A 130 0.41 17.09 7.42
N PRO A 131 -0.29 17.40 6.31
CA PRO A 131 -0.83 16.37 5.42
C PRO A 131 0.23 15.49 4.75
N SER A 132 1.51 15.93 4.73
CA SER A 132 2.62 15.16 4.18
C SER A 132 2.91 13.88 4.98
N LEU A 133 2.46 13.77 6.23
CA LEU A 133 2.58 12.55 7.06
C LEU A 133 2.00 11.28 6.37
N LEU A 134 1.00 11.44 5.49
CA LEU A 134 0.47 10.33 4.68
C LEU A 134 1.41 9.86 3.58
N ARG A 135 2.24 10.78 3.05
CA ARG A 135 3.25 10.53 2.02
C ARG A 135 4.58 10.11 2.62
N GLU A 136 4.80 10.43 3.90
CA GLU A 136 6.09 10.31 4.57
C GLU A 136 6.50 8.86 4.90
N ASN A 137 5.86 7.90 4.27
CA ASN A 137 5.76 6.56 4.78
C ASN A 137 5.70 5.64 3.58
N ASP A 138 6.88 5.17 3.17
CA ASP A 138 7.22 4.35 1.99
C ASP A 138 6.48 2.99 1.90
N VAL A 139 5.23 2.89 2.34
CA VAL A 139 4.38 1.73 2.11
C VAL A 139 3.88 1.82 0.69
N THR A 140 4.43 0.96 -0.18
CA THR A 140 3.85 0.73 -1.50
C THR A 140 2.38 0.35 -1.33
N PRO A 141 1.44 1.01 -2.03
CA PRO A 141 0.02 0.71 -1.85
C PRO A 141 -0.30 -0.77 -2.09
N ASP A 142 -0.96 -1.41 -1.12
CA ASP A 142 -1.51 -2.76 -1.29
C ASP A 142 -2.82 -2.72 -2.06
N PHE A 143 -2.82 -3.31 -3.26
CA PHE A 143 -4.04 -3.55 -4.03
C PHE A 143 -4.37 -5.04 -4.17
N SER A 144 -3.58 -5.94 -3.56
CA SER A 144 -3.75 -7.39 -3.67
C SER A 144 -5.06 -7.88 -3.04
N TRP A 145 -5.47 -7.24 -1.94
CA TRP A 145 -6.76 -7.49 -1.30
C TRP A 145 -7.95 -6.89 -2.07
N MET A 146 -7.73 -5.96 -3.00
CA MET A 146 -8.84 -5.35 -3.72
C MET A 146 -9.32 -6.29 -4.83
N ARG A 147 -10.63 -6.48 -4.96
CA ARG A 147 -11.22 -7.23 -6.07
C ARG A 147 -12.60 -6.69 -6.43
N THR A 148 -13.04 -6.94 -7.65
CA THR A 148 -14.45 -6.80 -8.00
C THR A 148 -15.24 -7.77 -7.12
N VAL A 149 -16.40 -7.33 -6.63
CA VAL A 149 -17.23 -8.07 -5.65
C VAL A 149 -18.68 -8.18 -6.11
N THR A 150 -19.32 -9.29 -5.73
CA THR A 150 -20.79 -9.41 -5.79
C THR A 150 -21.45 -8.43 -4.83
N ASP A 151 -22.77 -8.23 -4.94
CA ASP A 151 -23.52 -7.32 -4.06
C ASP A 151 -23.43 -7.77 -2.59
N ALA A 152 -23.58 -9.07 -2.35
CA ALA A 152 -23.46 -9.66 -1.02
C ALA A 152 -22.03 -9.54 -0.45
N GLU A 153 -21.00 -9.85 -1.25
CA GLU A 153 -19.60 -9.68 -0.81
C GLU A 153 -19.28 -8.21 -0.51
N ALA A 154 -19.81 -7.26 -1.29
CA ALA A 154 -19.63 -5.84 -1.06
C ALA A 154 -20.22 -5.41 0.29
N GLN A 155 -21.41 -5.89 0.62
CA GLN A 155 -22.05 -5.59 1.90
C GLN A 155 -21.24 -6.14 3.08
N VAL A 156 -20.87 -7.42 3.04
CA VAL A 156 -20.12 -8.08 4.12
C VAL A 156 -18.73 -7.45 4.31
N SER A 157 -18.00 -7.21 3.21
CA SER A 157 -16.66 -6.61 3.29
C SER A 157 -16.71 -5.18 3.82
N LYS A 158 -17.71 -4.39 3.41
CA LYS A 158 -17.93 -3.04 3.93
C LYS A 158 -18.23 -3.05 5.43
N GLU A 159 -19.13 -3.92 5.89
CA GLU A 159 -19.46 -4.03 7.32
C GLU A 159 -18.25 -4.40 8.17
N ARG A 160 -17.43 -5.35 7.71
CA ARG A 160 -16.17 -5.71 8.39
C ARG A 160 -15.22 -4.53 8.50
N LEU A 161 -15.00 -3.81 7.41
CA LEU A 161 -14.08 -2.67 7.40
C LEU A 161 -14.59 -1.53 8.29
N LEU A 162 -15.91 -1.29 8.33
CA LEU A 162 -16.52 -0.32 9.26
C LEU A 162 -16.35 -0.75 10.71
N ALA A 163 -16.64 -2.02 11.03
CA ALA A 163 -16.44 -2.56 12.37
C ALA A 163 -14.96 -2.47 12.82
N TRP A 164 -14.02 -2.71 11.90
CA TRP A 164 -12.60 -2.49 12.17
C TRP A 164 -12.27 -1.02 12.43
N ALA A 165 -12.84 -0.11 11.64
CA ALA A 165 -12.63 1.34 11.80
C ALA A 165 -13.11 1.83 13.17
N GLU A 166 -14.20 1.27 13.68
CA GLU A 166 -14.77 1.55 15.00
C GLU A 166 -14.02 0.84 16.15
N SER A 167 -13.28 -0.23 15.87
CA SER A 167 -12.59 -1.01 16.90
C SER A 167 -11.29 -0.38 17.39
N ASP A 168 -11.01 -0.48 18.69
CA ASP A 168 -9.72 -0.12 19.29
C ASP A 168 -8.71 -1.29 19.35
N LYS A 169 -9.09 -2.44 18.78
CA LYS A 169 -8.25 -3.64 18.79
C LYS A 169 -7.06 -3.44 17.83
N GLN A 170 -5.87 -3.81 18.30
CA GLN A 170 -4.69 -3.89 17.43
C GLN A 170 -4.94 -4.91 16.31
N ALA A 171 -4.38 -4.64 15.13
CA ALA A 171 -4.52 -5.52 13.98
C ALA A 171 -3.94 -6.91 14.32
N SER A 172 -4.79 -7.93 14.28
CA SER A 172 -4.33 -9.32 14.34
C SER A 172 -3.70 -9.68 12.99
N GLY A 173 -2.46 -10.20 13.01
CA GLY A 173 -1.73 -10.56 11.79
C GLY A 173 -2.53 -11.48 10.85
N GLY A 174 -2.29 -11.32 9.55
CA GLY A 174 -2.97 -12.06 8.47
C GLY A 174 -3.03 -11.26 7.17
N ALA A 175 -3.33 -11.91 6.05
CA ALA A 175 -3.50 -11.22 4.78
C ALA A 175 -4.84 -10.46 4.76
N LEU A 176 -4.84 -9.15 4.46
CA LEU A 176 -6.04 -8.31 4.50
C LEU A 176 -7.16 -8.87 3.63
N GLY A 177 -6.84 -9.41 2.45
CA GLY A 177 -7.83 -10.04 1.57
C GLY A 177 -8.55 -11.23 2.21
N GLU A 178 -7.82 -12.10 2.90
CA GLU A 178 -8.39 -13.27 3.59
C GLU A 178 -9.29 -12.84 4.75
N TRP A 179 -8.94 -11.77 5.47
CA TRP A 179 -9.80 -11.25 6.53
C TRP A 179 -11.04 -10.54 5.99
N VAL A 180 -10.89 -9.67 4.98
CA VAL A 180 -12.00 -8.90 4.39
C VAL A 180 -13.04 -9.84 3.76
N TYR A 181 -12.61 -10.89 3.06
CA TYR A 181 -13.51 -11.81 2.35
C TYR A 181 -13.65 -13.20 2.97
N GLY A 182 -13.02 -13.45 4.12
CA GLY A 182 -13.09 -14.74 4.80
C GLY A 182 -14.50 -15.08 5.27
N ARG A 183 -14.72 -16.29 5.79
CA ARG A 183 -16.04 -16.73 6.32
C ARG A 183 -16.15 -16.62 7.84
N GLN A 184 -15.40 -15.70 8.45
CA GLN A 184 -15.42 -15.53 9.90
C GLN A 184 -16.64 -14.68 10.32
N PRO A 185 -17.37 -15.07 11.38
CA PRO A 185 -18.48 -14.29 11.93
C PRO A 185 -18.00 -12.89 12.35
N ILE A 186 -18.81 -11.88 12.07
CA ILE A 186 -18.49 -10.48 12.45
C ILE A 186 -18.66 -10.30 13.97
N SER A 187 -19.51 -11.10 14.62
CA SER A 187 -19.74 -11.02 16.07
C SER A 187 -18.74 -11.87 16.88
N GLN A 188 -17.79 -11.18 17.51
CA GLN A 188 -17.35 -11.54 18.86
C GLN A 188 -17.70 -10.38 19.79
N ASN A 189 -19.01 -10.23 20.06
CA ASN A 189 -19.60 -9.74 21.31
C ASN A 189 -21.14 -9.72 21.15
N ASP A 190 -21.82 -10.25 22.15
CA ASP A 190 -23.24 -10.06 22.48
C ASP A 190 -24.33 -10.83 21.72
N GLY A 191 -24.02 -11.97 21.10
CA GLY A 191 -25.02 -13.03 20.80
C GLY A 191 -26.20 -12.64 19.90
N ARG A 192 -26.15 -11.45 19.27
CA ARG A 192 -27.10 -11.01 18.24
C ARG A 192 -26.44 -11.11 16.88
N LEU A 193 -27.04 -11.93 16.03
CA LEU A 193 -26.68 -12.06 14.61
C LEU A 193 -26.88 -10.70 13.93
N SER A 194 -25.87 -10.27 13.17
CA SER A 194 -25.97 -9.13 12.27
C SER A 194 -26.78 -9.52 11.02
N SER A 195 -27.32 -8.54 10.28
CA SER A 195 -27.98 -8.81 8.99
C SER A 195 -27.05 -9.48 7.97
N ALA A 196 -25.73 -9.31 8.08
CA ALA A 196 -24.74 -10.06 7.30
C ALA A 196 -24.64 -11.54 7.70
N ASP A 197 -24.77 -11.87 8.98
CA ASP A 197 -24.81 -13.28 9.44
C ASP A 197 -26.10 -13.98 8.96
N GLU A 198 -27.20 -13.25 8.77
CA GLU A 198 -28.43 -13.77 8.14
C GLU A 198 -28.26 -13.97 6.63
N ILE A 199 -27.56 -13.08 5.92
CA ILE A 199 -27.27 -13.20 4.48
C ILE A 199 -26.32 -14.37 4.20
N ASP A 200 -25.28 -14.59 5.02
CA ASP A 200 -24.37 -15.74 4.92
C ASP A 200 -25.11 -17.07 5.18
N LYS A 201 -26.05 -17.07 6.14
CA LYS A 201 -26.96 -18.21 6.37
C LYS A 201 -27.86 -18.51 5.17
N LEU A 202 -28.48 -17.49 4.58
CA LEU A 202 -29.38 -17.65 3.42
C LEU A 202 -28.63 -18.18 2.18
N GLN A 203 -27.36 -17.81 2.02
CA GLN A 203 -26.50 -18.39 0.98
C GLN A 203 -26.14 -19.85 1.26
N SER A 204 -25.98 -20.24 2.54
CA SER A 204 -25.73 -21.63 2.92
C SER A 204 -26.91 -22.55 2.59
N ASP A 205 -28.15 -22.08 2.81
CA ASP A 205 -29.36 -22.87 2.57
C ASP A 205 -29.66 -23.07 1.07
N SER A 206 -29.23 -22.13 0.22
CA SER A 206 -29.32 -22.23 -1.24
C SER A 206 -28.28 -23.18 -1.86
N LEU A 207 -27.20 -23.51 -1.15
CA LEU A 207 -26.08 -24.34 -1.63
C LEU A 207 -26.18 -25.81 -1.21
N ASN A 208 -27.15 -26.17 -0.36
CA ASN A 208 -27.37 -27.54 0.12
C ASN A 208 -28.01 -28.48 -0.94
N GLY A 209 -28.14 -28.04 -2.20
CA GLY A 209 -28.79 -28.76 -3.30
C GLY A 209 -27.89 -29.69 -4.14
N TRP A 210 -26.57 -29.72 -3.91
CA TRP A 210 -25.67 -30.61 -4.66
C TRP A 210 -24.58 -31.22 -3.77
N GLY A 211 -24.86 -32.43 -3.26
CA GLY A 211 -23.87 -33.50 -3.08
C GLY A 211 -22.85 -33.36 -1.95
N GLN A 212 -23.04 -34.15 -0.89
CA GLN A 212 -22.05 -34.49 0.13
C GLN A 212 -20.72 -34.98 -0.48
N ILE A 213 -19.59 -34.45 -0.01
CA ILE A 213 -18.35 -35.24 0.17
C ILE A 213 -17.76 -34.93 1.55
N GLN A 214 -17.54 -36.00 2.32
CA GLN A 214 -17.13 -36.00 3.72
C GLN A 214 -15.67 -35.57 3.95
N THR A 215 -15.49 -34.95 5.10
CA THR A 215 -14.23 -34.68 5.79
C THR A 215 -13.43 -35.96 6.05
N LEU A 216 -12.15 -35.97 5.69
CA LEU A 216 -11.15 -36.89 6.23
C LEU A 216 -10.06 -36.07 6.91
N ALA A 217 -10.08 -36.13 8.23
CA ALA A 217 -9.01 -35.69 9.10
C ALA A 217 -7.72 -36.45 8.74
N ASN A 218 -6.61 -35.72 8.63
CA ASN A 218 -5.30 -36.30 8.81
C ASN A 218 -4.46 -35.29 9.59
N GLU A 219 -4.35 -35.57 10.88
CA GLU A 219 -3.37 -35.00 11.79
C GLU A 219 -1.97 -35.19 11.18
N ARG A 220 -1.19 -34.12 11.10
CA ARG A 220 0.26 -34.19 10.90
C ARG A 220 0.97 -33.57 12.11
N PRO A 221 2.14 -34.08 12.49
CA PRO A 221 2.75 -33.80 13.78
C PRO A 221 3.24 -32.37 13.88
N VAL A 222 3.18 -31.83 15.11
CA VAL A 222 3.81 -30.57 15.50
C VAL A 222 5.33 -30.73 15.36
N GLU A 223 5.91 -30.20 14.29
CA GLU A 223 7.33 -29.89 14.24
C GLU A 223 7.56 -28.54 14.91
N GLN A 224 8.54 -28.49 15.82
CA GLN A 224 8.95 -27.27 16.51
C GLN A 224 9.34 -26.19 15.49
N GLU A 225 8.55 -25.11 15.44
CA GLU A 225 8.89 -23.91 14.67
C GLU A 225 10.20 -23.30 15.21
N HIS A 226 11.31 -23.62 14.56
CA HIS A 226 12.38 -22.64 14.43
C HIS A 226 11.78 -21.44 13.69
N ARG A 227 11.59 -20.32 14.41
CA ARG A 227 11.19 -19.00 13.88
C ARG A 227 11.84 -18.79 12.51
N LYS A 228 11.06 -18.91 11.43
CA LYS A 228 11.52 -18.56 10.08
C LYS A 228 11.88 -17.08 10.10
N ARG A 229 13.15 -16.75 9.80
CA ARG A 229 13.60 -15.35 9.69
C ARG A 229 12.83 -14.68 8.55
N ASN A 230 12.27 -13.49 8.80
CA ASN A 230 11.56 -12.67 7.81
C ASN A 230 12.59 -11.94 6.92
N ILE A 231 13.36 -12.70 6.12
CA ILE A 231 14.41 -12.14 5.26
C ILE A 231 14.14 -12.54 3.80
N MET A 232 14.36 -11.61 2.88
CA MET A 232 14.25 -11.74 1.43
C MET A 232 15.63 -11.53 0.78
N LEU A 233 15.99 -12.35 -0.20
CA LEU A 233 17.18 -12.10 -1.01
C LEU A 233 17.03 -10.80 -1.82
N SER A 234 18.09 -10.02 -1.88
CA SER A 234 18.17 -8.79 -2.68
C SER A 234 18.41 -9.12 -4.16
N LEU A 235 18.21 -8.14 -5.04
CA LEU A 235 18.67 -8.19 -6.43
C LEU A 235 20.20 -8.13 -6.55
N THR A 236 20.90 -7.68 -5.49
CA THR A 236 22.36 -7.68 -5.41
C THR A 236 22.86 -9.02 -4.86
N PRO A 237 23.76 -9.73 -5.57
CA PRO A 237 24.32 -10.98 -5.07
C PRO A 237 25.04 -10.78 -3.73
N GLY A 238 24.85 -11.72 -2.81
CA GLY A 238 25.40 -11.66 -1.46
C GLY A 238 24.65 -10.75 -0.50
N ALA A 239 23.59 -10.05 -0.94
CA ALA A 239 22.75 -9.22 -0.09
C ALA A 239 21.38 -9.85 0.17
N ALA A 240 20.85 -9.55 1.35
CA ALA A 240 19.48 -9.81 1.73
C ALA A 240 18.91 -8.61 2.49
N GLN A 241 17.61 -8.59 2.67
CA GLN A 241 16.90 -7.52 3.36
C GLN A 241 15.81 -8.10 4.26
N GLU A 242 15.59 -7.47 5.40
CA GLU A 242 14.47 -7.81 6.27
C GLU A 242 13.14 -7.40 5.60
N ILE A 243 12.14 -8.27 5.75
CA ILE A 243 10.78 -8.06 5.25
C ILE A 243 9.99 -7.37 6.36
N TYR A 244 9.70 -6.10 6.17
CA TYR A 244 8.85 -5.30 7.07
C TYR A 244 7.40 -5.32 6.60
N PHE A 245 7.17 -5.45 5.30
CA PHE A 245 5.85 -5.40 4.69
C PHE A 245 5.60 -6.62 3.80
N TYR A 246 4.36 -7.10 3.75
CA TYR A 246 3.99 -8.31 2.99
C TYR A 246 4.21 -8.17 1.46
N ASN A 247 4.39 -6.95 0.95
CA ASN A 247 4.66 -6.62 -0.45
C ASN A 247 6.08 -6.10 -0.70
N ASP A 248 6.99 -6.25 0.26
CA ASP A 248 8.40 -5.92 0.03
C ASP A 248 8.90 -6.67 -1.21
N LYS A 249 9.60 -5.93 -2.07
CA LYS A 249 10.22 -6.46 -3.29
C LYS A 249 11.72 -6.47 -3.12
N PRO A 250 12.43 -7.41 -3.77
CA PRO A 250 13.88 -7.44 -3.71
C PRO A 250 14.43 -6.12 -4.27
N ASN A 251 15.22 -5.41 -3.48
CA ASN A 251 15.87 -4.16 -3.87
C ASN A 251 17.34 -4.41 -4.19
N GLU A 252 18.05 -3.44 -4.74
CA GLU A 252 19.50 -3.49 -4.95
C GLU A 252 20.23 -2.76 -3.82
N TYR A 253 21.38 -3.31 -3.40
CA TYR A 253 22.31 -2.71 -2.45
C TYR A 253 23.70 -2.59 -3.08
N PRO A 254 23.95 -1.58 -3.94
CA PRO A 254 25.15 -1.52 -4.78
C PRO A 254 26.47 -1.45 -4.00
N CYS A 255 26.44 -1.03 -2.74
CA CYS A 255 27.62 -1.01 -1.86
C CYS A 255 28.03 -2.41 -1.36
N THR A 256 27.26 -3.47 -1.64
CA THR A 256 27.54 -4.83 -1.18
C THR A 256 28.79 -5.39 -1.87
N PRO A 257 29.86 -5.73 -1.11
CA PRO A 257 31.09 -6.25 -1.69
C PRO A 257 30.86 -7.63 -2.30
N GLN A 258 31.33 -7.82 -3.53
CA GLN A 258 31.22 -9.10 -4.25
C GLN A 258 32.39 -10.03 -3.94
N GLU A 259 33.55 -9.45 -3.63
CA GLU A 259 34.76 -10.17 -3.21
C GLU A 259 35.41 -9.39 -2.07
N TYR A 260 35.84 -10.08 -1.03
CA TYR A 260 36.54 -9.48 0.10
C TYR A 260 37.37 -10.52 0.85
N ASN A 261 38.41 -10.02 1.54
CA ASN A 261 39.25 -10.81 2.44
C ASN A 261 39.17 -10.20 3.84
N GLY A 262 39.02 -11.03 4.87
CA GLY A 262 38.93 -10.58 6.26
C GLY A 262 37.48 -10.28 6.69
N ASP A 263 37.30 -9.25 7.52
CA ASP A 263 36.01 -8.93 8.13
C ASP A 263 34.99 -8.40 7.09
N PRO A 264 33.84 -9.06 6.90
CA PRO A 264 32.85 -8.70 5.88
C PRO A 264 32.31 -7.28 6.03
N LEU A 265 32.00 -6.84 7.26
CA LEU A 265 31.44 -5.51 7.50
C LEU A 265 32.47 -4.40 7.29
N THR A 266 33.75 -4.67 7.56
CA THR A 266 34.85 -3.76 7.21
C THR A 266 34.99 -3.63 5.69
N ALA A 267 34.84 -4.72 4.94
CA ALA A 267 34.83 -4.66 3.48
C ALA A 267 33.61 -3.89 2.94
N TYR A 268 32.43 -4.08 3.53
CA TYR A 268 31.23 -3.31 3.19
C TYR A 268 31.44 -1.81 3.47
N ALA A 269 31.99 -1.47 4.64
CA ALA A 269 32.27 -0.09 5.03
C ALA A 269 33.28 0.60 4.08
N ALA A 270 34.20 -0.14 3.47
CA ALA A 270 35.13 0.41 2.48
C ALA A 270 34.43 0.86 1.18
N ASN A 271 33.25 0.33 0.87
CA ASN A 271 32.44 0.73 -0.28
C ASN A 271 31.53 1.94 0.01
N LEU A 272 31.38 2.34 1.27
CA LEU A 272 30.52 3.45 1.68
C LEU A 272 31.24 4.80 1.51
N THR A 273 31.31 5.30 0.28
CA THR A 273 31.78 6.66 0.02
C THR A 273 30.62 7.67 0.08
N GLU A 274 30.91 8.94 0.36
CA GLU A 274 29.90 9.99 0.34
C GLU A 274 29.14 10.01 -0.99
N ASN A 275 27.80 10.06 -0.92
CA ASN A 275 26.88 9.99 -2.05
C ASN A 275 26.92 8.69 -2.89
N ALA A 276 27.59 7.62 -2.43
CA ALA A 276 27.47 6.30 -3.06
C ALA A 276 26.02 5.79 -2.97
N VAL A 277 25.53 5.10 -4.02
CA VAL A 277 24.19 4.50 -4.01
C VAL A 277 24.19 3.32 -3.04
N PHE A 278 23.53 3.51 -1.90
CA PHE A 278 23.39 2.47 -0.86
C PHE A 278 22.24 1.53 -1.17
N TRP A 279 21.10 2.09 -1.59
CA TRP A 279 19.87 1.35 -1.86
C TRP A 279 19.21 1.88 -3.12
N ARG A 280 18.70 0.97 -3.96
CA ARG A 280 17.88 1.29 -5.12
C ARG A 280 16.68 0.36 -5.16
N ASN A 281 15.49 0.91 -5.40
CA ASN A 281 14.30 0.08 -5.46
C ASN A 281 14.28 -0.82 -6.69
N ASN A 282 13.47 -1.88 -6.64
CA ASN A 282 13.34 -2.88 -7.70
C ASN A 282 13.00 -2.36 -9.13
N ASN A 283 12.49 -1.13 -9.25
CA ASN A 283 12.17 -0.51 -10.54
C ASN A 283 13.27 0.46 -11.04
N GLY A 284 14.27 0.76 -10.21
CA GLY A 284 15.38 1.65 -10.51
C GLY A 284 15.04 3.14 -10.59
N ASP A 285 13.84 3.55 -10.20
CA ASP A 285 13.38 4.95 -10.25
C ASP A 285 13.61 5.72 -8.94
N ARG A 286 13.99 5.03 -7.86
CA ARG A 286 14.27 5.62 -6.54
C ARG A 286 15.58 5.08 -5.96
N GLU A 287 16.41 6.00 -5.51
CA GLU A 287 17.72 5.71 -4.95
C GLU A 287 17.94 6.48 -3.64
N TYR A 288 18.65 5.83 -2.72
CA TYR A 288 19.16 6.44 -1.50
C TYR A 288 20.68 6.35 -1.50
N VAL A 289 21.32 7.47 -1.18
CA VAL A 289 22.77 7.61 -1.18
C VAL A 289 23.32 7.82 0.22
N VAL A 290 24.56 7.39 0.44
CA VAL A 290 25.24 7.47 1.73
C VAL A 290 25.41 8.94 2.17
N ALA A 291 24.91 9.26 3.36
CA ALA A 291 25.17 10.51 4.05
C ALA A 291 26.29 10.35 5.10
N LYS A 292 26.19 9.34 5.97
CA LYS A 292 27.24 8.97 6.93
C LYS A 292 27.07 7.51 7.39
N TYR A 293 28.11 6.93 7.96
CA TYR A 293 28.06 5.57 8.50
C TYR A 293 28.97 5.40 9.72
N GLY A 294 28.75 4.35 10.50
CA GLY A 294 29.56 4.00 11.66
C GLY A 294 29.29 2.60 12.17
N PHE A 295 30.27 2.03 12.89
CA PHE A 295 30.12 0.72 13.51
C PHE A 295 29.46 0.85 14.89
N SER A 296 28.70 -0.17 15.29
CA SER A 296 28.39 -0.40 16.70
C SER A 296 29.66 -0.55 17.53
N GLU A 297 29.57 -0.35 18.86
CA GLU A 297 30.71 -0.54 19.77
C GLU A 297 31.33 -1.94 19.68
N ASP A 298 30.50 -2.97 19.51
CA ASP A 298 30.92 -4.36 19.35
C ASP A 298 31.33 -4.74 17.92
N ARG A 299 31.19 -3.80 16.96
CA ARG A 299 31.45 -3.95 15.52
C ARG A 299 30.66 -5.05 14.81
N ASN A 300 29.61 -5.59 15.43
CA ASN A 300 28.74 -6.59 14.80
C ASN A 300 27.71 -5.98 13.84
N SER A 301 27.53 -4.66 13.90
CA SER A 301 26.59 -3.91 13.08
C SER A 301 27.25 -2.70 12.45
N LEU A 302 26.90 -2.45 11.19
CA LEU A 302 27.26 -1.24 10.47
C LEU A 302 25.99 -0.41 10.30
N PHE A 303 25.95 0.78 10.87
CA PHE A 303 24.85 1.73 10.73
C PHE A 303 25.14 2.71 9.61
N ILE A 304 24.18 2.91 8.71
CA ILE A 304 24.31 3.80 7.56
C ILE A 304 23.12 4.75 7.56
N MET A 305 23.39 6.05 7.68
CA MET A 305 22.43 7.09 7.39
C MET A 305 22.51 7.45 5.91
N THR A 306 21.35 7.48 5.26
CA THR A 306 21.22 7.77 3.83
C THR A 306 20.25 8.91 3.60
N LYS A 307 20.33 9.53 2.42
CA LYS A 307 19.40 10.55 1.93
C LYS A 307 18.88 10.18 0.55
N SER A 308 17.66 10.57 0.21
CA SER A 308 17.11 10.35 -1.12
C SER A 308 17.95 11.06 -2.17
N ALA A 309 18.21 10.41 -3.30
CA ALA A 309 18.80 11.02 -4.50
C ALA A 309 17.74 11.52 -5.49
N TYR A 310 16.54 11.79 -4.98
CA TYR A 310 15.40 12.30 -5.70
C TYR A 310 14.55 13.18 -4.79
N VAL A 311 13.71 13.99 -5.43
CA VAL A 311 12.67 14.80 -4.78
C VAL A 311 11.32 14.49 -5.40
N TRP A 312 10.25 14.64 -4.64
CA TRP A 312 8.90 14.49 -5.15
C TRP A 312 8.45 15.77 -5.86
N ARG A 313 7.85 15.62 -7.03
CA ARG A 313 7.23 16.72 -7.78
C ARG A 313 5.80 16.35 -8.12
N ASP A 314 4.88 17.27 -7.84
CA ASP A 314 3.45 17.08 -8.13
C ASP A 314 3.18 17.22 -9.63
N GLN A 315 2.22 16.45 -10.11
CA GLN A 315 1.72 16.47 -11.48
C GLN A 315 0.33 17.09 -11.54
N ASP A 316 -0.07 17.56 -12.73
CA ASP A 316 -1.36 18.24 -12.96
C ASP A 316 -2.58 17.35 -12.66
N ASP A 317 -2.41 16.02 -12.65
CA ASP A 317 -3.47 15.06 -12.32
C ASP A 317 -3.60 14.80 -10.80
N GLY A 318 -2.73 15.42 -9.99
CA GLY A 318 -2.69 15.29 -8.54
C GLY A 318 -1.92 14.07 -8.03
N ASP A 319 -1.21 13.35 -8.90
CA ASP A 319 -0.19 12.35 -8.51
C ASP A 319 1.18 13.04 -8.35
N SER A 320 2.15 12.39 -7.70
CA SER A 320 3.54 12.89 -7.58
C SER A 320 4.51 11.90 -8.21
N ILE A 321 5.59 12.42 -8.80
CA ILE A 321 6.68 11.61 -9.35
C ILE A 321 7.98 11.87 -8.60
N ALA A 322 8.78 10.82 -8.46
CA ALA A 322 10.16 10.93 -8.02
C ALA A 322 11.00 11.48 -9.18
N VAL A 323 11.63 12.63 -8.99
CA VAL A 323 12.54 13.24 -9.95
C VAL A 323 13.96 13.16 -9.38
N PRO A 324 14.89 12.44 -10.05
CA PRO A 324 16.28 12.38 -9.61
C PRO A 324 16.89 13.76 -9.49
N ILE A 325 17.62 14.02 -8.40
CA ILE A 325 18.26 15.34 -8.18
C ILE A 325 19.33 15.64 -9.24
N THR A 326 19.89 14.61 -9.88
CA THR A 326 20.84 14.74 -11.00
C THR A 326 20.22 15.37 -12.25
N ASN A 327 18.89 15.36 -12.36
CA ASN A 327 18.15 16.01 -13.44
C ASN A 327 17.73 17.44 -13.07
N LEU A 328 18.05 17.92 -11.87
CA LEU A 328 17.69 19.24 -11.37
C LEU A 328 18.94 20.10 -11.20
N SER A 329 18.80 21.39 -11.47
CA SER A 329 19.79 22.39 -11.09
C SER A 329 19.73 22.66 -9.57
N LYS A 330 20.80 23.22 -9.00
CA LYS A 330 20.90 23.48 -7.55
C LYS A 330 19.83 24.42 -7.00
N ASP A 331 19.22 25.24 -7.85
CA ASP A 331 18.18 26.18 -7.46
C ASP A 331 16.76 25.58 -7.57
N GLU A 332 16.63 24.37 -8.14
CA GLU A 332 15.34 23.69 -8.36
C GLU A 332 14.91 22.78 -7.20
N PHE A 333 15.75 22.61 -6.17
CA PHE A 333 15.40 21.89 -4.96
C PHE A 333 16.18 22.39 -3.73
N SER A 334 15.61 22.23 -2.54
CA SER A 334 16.29 22.41 -1.25
C SER A 334 16.76 21.07 -0.68
N GLU A 335 17.88 21.06 0.06
CA GLU A 335 18.30 19.87 0.81
C GLU A 335 17.27 19.42 1.85
N ASP A 336 16.44 20.33 2.35
CA ASP A 336 15.35 20.03 3.29
C ASP A 336 14.23 19.18 2.66
N GLU A 337 14.19 19.09 1.32
CA GLU A 337 13.25 18.22 0.60
C GLU A 337 13.73 16.76 0.52
N LEU A 338 14.98 16.48 0.91
CA LEU A 338 15.54 15.13 0.87
C LEU A 338 15.10 14.31 2.08
N ASN A 339 14.62 13.10 1.81
CA ASN A 339 14.22 12.18 2.87
C ASN A 339 15.44 11.43 3.40
N TYR A 340 15.57 11.34 4.72
CA TYR A 340 16.65 10.61 5.37
C TYR A 340 16.16 9.26 5.92
N GLN A 341 17.05 8.27 5.92
CA GLN A 341 16.81 6.93 6.47
C GLN A 341 18.02 6.44 7.24
N LEU A 342 17.79 5.62 8.26
CA LEU A 342 18.82 4.94 9.03
C LEU A 342 18.68 3.42 8.85
N GLY A 343 19.69 2.81 8.24
CA GLY A 343 19.80 1.37 8.05
C GLY A 343 20.86 0.76 8.95
N GLU A 344 20.70 -0.53 9.20
CA GLU A 344 21.68 -1.41 9.84
C GLU A 344 22.04 -2.53 8.86
N VAL A 345 23.34 -2.79 8.71
CA VAL A 345 23.84 -3.94 7.96
C VAL A 345 24.56 -4.86 8.92
N VAL A 346 24.13 -6.11 8.94
CA VAL A 346 24.79 -7.21 9.66
C VAL A 346 25.23 -8.26 8.65
N TYR A 347 26.22 -9.07 9.03
CA TYR A 347 26.66 -10.20 8.21
C TYR A 347 26.27 -11.52 8.89
N GLU A 348 25.28 -12.21 8.32
CA GLU A 348 24.71 -13.44 8.87
C GLU A 348 24.49 -14.46 7.74
N ASP A 349 24.75 -15.75 7.99
CA ASP A 349 24.53 -16.84 7.02
C ASP A 349 25.13 -16.59 5.62
N ASN A 350 26.31 -15.97 5.60
CA ASN A 350 27.02 -15.55 4.38
C ASN A 350 26.28 -14.50 3.52
N LEU A 351 25.41 -13.71 4.14
CA LEU A 351 24.66 -12.64 3.50
C LEU A 351 24.86 -11.34 4.27
N PHE A 352 24.97 -10.24 3.53
CA PHE A 352 24.80 -8.89 4.08
C PHE A 352 23.31 -8.62 4.23
N VAL A 353 22.81 -8.69 5.46
CA VAL A 353 21.39 -8.48 5.78
C VAL A 353 21.17 -7.01 6.09
N HIS A 354 20.36 -6.36 5.27
CA HIS A 354 20.01 -4.95 5.39
C HIS A 354 18.70 -4.82 6.17
N LYS A 355 18.78 -4.09 7.27
CA LYS A 355 17.68 -3.80 8.20
C LYS A 355 17.44 -2.30 8.22
N ARG A 356 16.22 -1.91 8.56
CA ARG A 356 15.82 -0.53 8.87
C ARG A 356 15.79 -0.39 10.38
N VAL A 357 16.50 0.61 10.90
CA VAL A 357 16.44 0.93 12.33
C VAL A 357 15.08 1.52 12.67
N GLU A 358 14.56 2.36 11.78
CA GLU A 358 13.24 2.95 11.87
C GLU A 358 12.48 2.77 10.55
N THR A 359 11.15 2.60 10.65
CA THR A 359 10.28 2.50 9.48
C THR A 359 9.47 3.78 9.31
N GLY A 360 9.44 4.34 8.10
CA GLY A 360 8.86 5.66 7.82
C GLY A 360 9.94 6.74 7.64
N PHE A 361 9.54 7.96 7.28
CA PHE A 361 10.43 9.11 7.28
C PHE A 361 10.45 9.73 8.66
N MET A 362 11.67 9.94 9.14
CA MET A 362 11.93 10.58 10.40
C MET A 362 12.68 11.89 10.12
N PRO A 363 12.51 12.92 10.97
CA PRO A 363 13.33 14.12 10.88
C PRO A 363 14.81 13.76 10.88
N LYS A 364 15.60 14.49 10.09
CA LYS A 364 17.05 14.27 9.99
C LYS A 364 17.68 14.27 11.38
N GLU A 365 17.38 15.28 12.18
CA GLU A 365 17.95 15.48 13.51
C GLU A 365 17.67 14.27 14.44
N TYR A 366 16.47 13.69 14.35
CA TYR A 366 16.12 12.50 15.12
C TYR A 366 16.94 11.28 14.70
N LEU A 367 17.10 11.06 13.39
CA LEU A 367 17.95 9.97 12.88
C LEU A 367 19.42 10.18 13.23
N GLU A 368 19.89 11.43 13.31
CA GLU A 368 21.24 11.73 13.77
C GLU A 368 21.44 11.38 15.25
N GLU A 369 20.44 11.64 16.09
CA GLU A 369 20.47 11.24 17.50
C GLU A 369 20.53 9.72 17.68
N ILE A 370 19.66 8.98 16.98
CA ILE A 370 19.69 7.51 17.03
C ILE A 370 21.00 6.97 16.49
N PHE A 371 21.48 7.52 15.37
CA PHE A 371 22.77 7.12 14.81
C PHE A 371 23.90 7.26 15.83
N ASP A 372 23.97 8.38 16.55
CA ASP A 372 24.97 8.61 17.59
C ASP A 372 24.80 7.67 18.79
N GLU A 373 23.58 7.25 19.13
CA GLU A 373 23.32 6.21 20.14
C GLU A 373 23.83 4.84 19.69
N CYS A 374 23.49 4.44 18.46
CA CYS A 374 23.87 3.15 17.88
C CYS A 374 25.38 2.93 17.81
N ILE A 375 26.16 4.01 17.60
CA ILE A 375 27.62 3.95 17.50
C ILE A 375 28.35 4.32 18.80
N GLY A 376 27.62 4.46 19.92
CA GLY A 376 28.22 4.68 21.25
C GLY A 376 28.74 6.12 21.49
N LYS A 377 28.26 7.12 20.75
CA LYS A 377 28.68 8.52 20.91
C LYS A 377 27.88 9.31 21.96
N LYS A 378 26.68 8.86 22.35
CA LYS A 378 25.94 9.47 23.48
C LYS A 378 26.54 8.98 24.81
N LYS A 379 27.10 9.90 25.60
CA LYS A 379 27.42 9.63 27.01
C LYS A 379 26.14 9.17 27.71
N LYS A 380 26.16 7.97 28.30
CA LYS A 380 25.14 7.55 29.28
C LYS A 380 24.95 8.71 30.26
N LYS A 381 23.78 9.36 30.24
CA LYS A 381 23.33 10.12 31.41
C LYS A 381 23.20 9.09 32.51
N ILE A 382 24.20 9.04 33.39
CA ILE A 382 24.05 8.40 34.68
C ILE A 382 23.04 9.28 35.39
N ASP A 383 21.80 8.82 35.49
CA ASP A 383 20.85 9.35 36.46
C ASP A 383 21.41 9.00 37.85
N GLU A 384 22.18 9.92 38.43
CA GLU A 384 22.40 9.95 39.87
C GLU A 384 21.10 10.46 40.51
N ASN A 385 20.28 9.54 41.00
CA ASN A 385 19.26 9.80 42.01
C ASN A 385 19.43 8.82 43.17
#